data_AF-A0A669B2Z9-F1
#
_entry.id   AF-A0A669B2Z9-F1
#
_cell.length_a   1.000
_cell.length_b   1.000
_cell.length_c   1.000
_cell.angle_alpha   90.00
_cell.angle_beta   90.00
_cell.angle_gamma   90.00
#
_symmetry.space_group_name_H-M   'P 1'
#
loop_
_entity.id
_entity.type
_entity.pdbx_description
1 polymer ?
#
loop_
_entity_poly.entity_id
_entity_poly.type
_entity_poly.pdbx_seq_one_letter_code
_entity_poly.pdbx_strand_id
1 'polypeptide(L)'
;HKFRYFTEKEIVLILHSFLIEAKPHSRPYMASLQYQEHHSCGGMLIREDFVLTAAHCKGPSTVVLGAHDISKKEKSQQRIKVAKYYPHPKFSGKYDYDIMLLKHMFCSTCMLACQKKKN
;
A
#
# COMPACT_ATOMS: atom_id res chain seq x y z
N HIS A 1 8.00 -14.38 -4.68
CA HIS A 1 8.21 -13.04 -5.25
C HIS A 1 7.96 -11.98 -4.17
N LYS A 2 9.02 -11.45 -3.56
CA LYS A 2 8.97 -10.50 -2.44
C LYS A 2 9.28 -9.11 -3.04
N PHE A 3 8.27 -8.28 -3.25
CA PHE A 3 8.44 -6.98 -3.90
C PHE A 3 9.10 -5.98 -2.93
N ARG A 4 10.19 -5.34 -3.36
CA ARG A 4 10.81 -4.16 -2.75
C ARG A 4 10.81 -3.07 -3.82
N TYR A 5 10.09 -1.97 -3.57
CA TYR A 5 10.26 -0.72 -4.32
C TYR A 5 10.54 0.39 -3.31
N PHE A 6 11.73 0.99 -3.39
CA PHE A 6 12.04 2.25 -2.73
C PHE A 6 12.93 3.08 -3.69
N THR A 7 12.71 4.39 -3.64
CA THR A 7 13.11 5.43 -4.61
C THR A 7 14.62 5.60 -4.82
N GLU A 8 15.01 6.16 -5.98
CA GLU A 8 16.39 6.22 -6.52
C GLU A 8 17.50 6.73 -5.58
N LYS A 9 17.17 7.57 -4.59
CA LYS A 9 18.17 8.04 -3.60
C LYS A 9 18.53 7.01 -2.53
N GLU A 10 17.73 5.95 -2.36
CA GLU A 10 18.07 4.82 -1.48
C GLU A 10 18.92 3.74 -2.19
N ILE A 11 19.02 3.77 -3.53
CA ILE A 11 19.70 2.74 -4.35
C ILE A 11 21.19 2.58 -4.00
N VAL A 12 21.90 3.67 -3.70
CA VAL A 12 23.35 3.62 -3.43
C VAL A 12 23.66 3.01 -2.05
N LEU A 13 22.77 3.18 -1.06
CA LEU A 13 22.90 2.53 0.27
C LEU A 13 22.49 1.05 0.25
N ILE A 14 21.68 0.64 -0.74
CA ILE A 14 21.14 -0.72 -0.87
C ILE A 14 22.15 -1.70 -1.47
N LEU A 15 23.13 -1.25 -2.27
CA LEU A 15 24.12 -2.16 -2.88
C LEU A 15 25.05 -2.85 -1.85
N HIS A 16 25.27 -2.26 -0.67
CA HIS A 16 25.93 -2.94 0.46
C HIS A 16 24.96 -3.61 1.46
N SER A 17 23.64 -3.50 1.25
CA SER A 17 22.62 -3.78 2.28
C SER A 17 21.45 -4.64 1.80
N PHE A 18 21.63 -5.45 0.76
CA PHE A 18 20.54 -6.19 0.07
C PHE A 18 19.66 -7.11 0.95
N LEU A 19 19.90 -7.30 2.26
CA LEU A 19 19.27 -8.35 3.09
C LEU A 19 18.53 -7.91 4.36
N ILE A 20 18.35 -6.62 4.67
CA ILE A 20 17.74 -6.25 5.97
C ILE A 20 16.22 -6.07 5.90
N GLU A 21 15.50 -6.85 6.71
CA GLU A 21 14.07 -6.73 6.93
C GLU A 21 13.73 -5.38 7.60
N ALA A 22 12.64 -4.74 7.18
CA ALA A 22 12.20 -3.52 7.83
C ALA A 22 11.84 -3.82 9.29
N LYS A 23 12.13 -2.91 10.23
CA LYS A 23 11.65 -3.08 11.60
C LYS A 23 10.11 -3.20 11.56
N PRO A 24 9.50 -4.18 12.26
CA PRO A 24 8.07 -4.37 12.25
C PRO A 24 7.30 -3.07 12.50
N HIS A 25 6.35 -2.78 11.61
CA HIS A 25 5.47 -1.61 11.67
C HIS A 25 6.16 -0.24 11.66
N SER A 26 7.45 -0.16 11.31
CA SER A 26 8.20 1.12 11.21
C SER A 26 7.81 1.98 10.00
N ARG A 27 6.91 1.47 9.16
CA ARG A 27 6.44 2.08 7.91
C ARG A 27 4.92 1.93 7.81
N PRO A 28 4.15 2.56 8.72
CA PRO A 28 2.71 2.32 8.86
C PRO A 28 1.87 2.78 7.67
N TYR A 29 2.43 3.65 6.83
CA TYR A 29 1.81 4.17 5.61
C TYR A 29 1.94 3.22 4.41
N MET A 30 2.76 2.16 4.49
CA MET A 30 2.89 1.22 3.37
C MET A 30 1.60 0.43 3.18
N ALA A 31 1.14 0.39 1.93
CA ALA A 31 -0.01 -0.36 1.50
C ALA A 31 0.39 -1.46 0.52
N SER A 32 -0.22 -2.62 0.67
CA SER A 32 -0.18 -3.69 -0.34
C SER A 32 -1.49 -3.69 -1.10
N LEU A 33 -1.39 -3.53 -2.42
CA LEU A 33 -2.52 -3.52 -3.34
C LEU A 33 -2.67 -4.92 -3.92
N GLN A 34 -3.85 -5.50 -3.76
CA GLN A 34 -4.13 -6.89 -4.13
C GLN A 34 -5.19 -7.00 -5.21
N TYR A 35 -4.96 -7.92 -6.13
CA TYR A 35 -5.92 -8.39 -7.12
C TYR A 35 -6.20 -9.86 -6.85
N GLN A 36 -7.47 -10.25 -6.72
CA GLN A 36 -7.86 -11.62 -6.37
C GLN A 36 -7.11 -12.16 -5.13
N GLU A 37 -6.97 -11.34 -4.07
CA GLU A 37 -6.23 -11.66 -2.83
C GLU A 37 -4.72 -11.89 -2.98
N HIS A 38 -4.15 -11.68 -4.18
CA HIS A 38 -2.71 -11.73 -4.41
C HIS A 38 -2.11 -10.32 -4.47
N HIS A 39 -0.96 -10.14 -3.84
CA HIS A 39 -0.20 -8.89 -3.95
C HIS A 39 0.19 -8.61 -5.40
N SER A 40 -0.15 -7.42 -5.87
CA SER A 40 0.09 -6.98 -7.24
C SER A 40 0.97 -5.74 -7.28
N CYS A 41 0.71 -4.75 -6.41
CA CYS A 41 1.44 -3.49 -6.37
C CYS A 41 1.63 -2.97 -4.94
N GLY A 42 2.59 -2.05 -4.78
CA GLY A 42 2.71 -1.23 -3.58
C GLY A 42 1.88 0.04 -3.65
N GLY A 43 1.62 0.65 -2.50
CA GLY A 43 1.01 1.97 -2.39
C GLY A 43 1.40 2.67 -1.09
N MET A 44 1.00 3.92 -0.96
CA MET A 44 1.26 4.78 0.19
C MET A 44 -0.05 5.40 0.69
N LEU A 45 -0.40 5.18 1.95
CA LEU A 45 -1.52 5.88 2.59
C LEU A 45 -1.14 7.36 2.78
N ILE A 46 -1.85 8.26 2.10
CA ILE A 46 -1.59 9.71 2.16
C ILE A 46 -2.66 10.47 2.95
N ARG A 47 -3.82 9.83 3.15
CA ARG A 47 -4.95 10.30 3.94
C ARG A 47 -5.72 9.08 4.44
N GLU A 48 -6.56 9.23 5.46
CA GLU A 48 -7.32 8.14 6.06
C GLU A 48 -8.13 7.30 5.05
N ASP A 49 -8.59 7.90 3.95
CA ASP A 49 -9.41 7.26 2.92
C ASP A 49 -8.73 7.19 1.54
N PHE A 50 -7.45 7.58 1.43
CA PHE A 50 -6.71 7.58 0.15
C PHE A 50 -5.34 6.93 0.21
N VAL A 51 -5.12 6.05 -0.76
CA VAL A 51 -3.82 5.46 -1.07
C VAL A 51 -3.32 5.97 -2.42
N LEU A 52 -2.08 6.45 -2.44
CA LEU A 52 -1.35 6.81 -3.64
C LEU A 52 -0.65 5.58 -4.22
N THR A 53 -0.70 5.43 -5.54
CA THR A 53 -0.04 4.34 -6.28
C THR A 53 0.30 4.79 -7.70
N ALA A 54 0.99 3.94 -8.44
CA ALA A 54 1.14 4.09 -9.88
C ALA A 54 -0.19 3.81 -10.61
N ALA A 55 -0.45 4.49 -11.72
CA ALA A 55 -1.64 4.30 -12.53
C ALA A 55 -1.60 3.02 -13.38
N HIS A 56 -0.40 2.54 -13.73
CA HIS A 56 -0.21 1.25 -14.40
C HIS A 56 -0.57 0.06 -13.50
N CYS A 57 -0.69 0.26 -12.18
CA CYS A 57 -1.21 -0.74 -11.25
C CYS A 57 -2.73 -0.91 -11.45
N LYS A 58 -3.08 -1.70 -12.47
CA LYS A 58 -4.45 -1.88 -12.92
C LYS A 58 -5.28 -2.69 -11.94
N GLY A 59 -6.40 -2.11 -11.49
CA GLY A 59 -7.52 -2.82 -10.89
C GLY A 59 -7.30 -3.53 -9.54
N PRO A 60 -6.42 -3.08 -8.62
CA PRO A 60 -6.35 -3.71 -7.30
C PRO A 60 -7.70 -3.58 -6.57
N SER A 61 -8.30 -4.72 -6.20
CA SER A 61 -9.61 -4.76 -5.54
C SER A 61 -9.52 -4.48 -4.03
N THR A 62 -8.36 -4.76 -3.43
CA THR A 62 -8.16 -4.72 -1.97
C THR A 62 -6.89 -3.97 -1.62
N VAL A 63 -6.97 -3.06 -0.65
CA VAL A 63 -5.84 -2.40 0.01
C VAL A 63 -5.59 -3.11 1.33
N VAL A 64 -4.36 -3.53 1.58
CA VAL A 64 -3.92 -4.09 2.87
C VAL A 64 -2.98 -3.11 3.54
N LEU A 65 -3.39 -2.61 4.69
CA LEU A 65 -2.60 -1.70 5.54
C LEU A 65 -2.14 -2.40 6.81
N GLY A 66 -1.06 -1.93 7.42
CA GLY A 66 -0.60 -2.40 8.73
C GLY A 66 0.03 -3.80 8.73
N ALA A 67 0.32 -4.37 7.57
CA ALA A 67 1.05 -5.62 7.43
C ALA A 67 2.56 -5.40 7.62
N HIS A 68 3.20 -6.26 8.39
CA HIS A 68 4.65 -6.44 8.36
C HIS A 68 5.02 -7.62 7.45
N ASP A 69 4.39 -8.79 7.68
CA ASP A 69 4.45 -9.96 6.80
C ASP A 69 3.08 -10.24 6.19
N ILE A 70 2.93 -9.98 4.89
CA ILE A 70 1.65 -10.13 4.18
C ILE A 70 1.18 -11.59 4.05
N SER A 71 2.10 -12.55 4.19
CA SER A 71 1.75 -13.98 4.15
C SER A 71 1.12 -14.47 5.45
N LYS A 72 1.33 -13.73 6.54
CA LYS A 72 0.81 -14.05 7.87
C LYS A 72 -0.42 -13.24 8.18
N LYS A 73 -1.35 -13.83 8.93
CA LYS A 73 -2.51 -13.12 9.46
C LYS A 73 -2.10 -12.35 10.72
N GLU A 74 -1.96 -11.04 10.60
CA GLU A 74 -1.59 -10.16 11.72
C GLU A 74 -2.80 -9.37 12.22
N LYS A 75 -2.89 -9.10 13.53
CA LYS A 75 -4.00 -8.31 14.11
C LYS A 75 -3.99 -6.85 13.65
N SER A 76 -2.82 -6.34 13.24
CA SER A 76 -2.65 -4.99 12.70
C SER A 76 -3.10 -4.86 11.24
N GLN A 77 -3.28 -5.97 10.53
CA GLN A 77 -3.67 -5.96 9.13
C GLN A 77 -5.12 -5.55 8.97
N GLN A 78 -5.33 -4.56 8.10
CA GLN A 78 -6.66 -4.14 7.68
C GLN A 78 -6.77 -4.37 6.18
N ARG A 79 -7.72 -5.22 5.78
CA ARG A 79 -8.04 -5.49 4.38
C ARG A 79 -9.28 -4.70 4.02
N ILE A 80 -9.14 -3.72 3.14
CA ILE A 80 -10.18 -2.75 2.81
C ILE A 80 -10.42 -2.79 1.30
N LYS A 81 -11.69 -2.90 0.88
CA LYS A 81 -12.02 -2.86 -0.55
C LYS A 81 -11.81 -1.46 -1.12
N VAL A 82 -11.26 -1.39 -2.34
CA VAL A 82 -11.18 -0.14 -3.09
C VAL A 82 -12.58 0.24 -3.55
N ALA A 83 -12.95 1.50 -3.30
CA ALA A 83 -14.24 2.05 -3.67
C ALA A 83 -14.19 2.78 -5.02
N LYS A 84 -13.13 3.57 -5.25
CA LYS A 84 -12.97 4.36 -6.48
C LYS A 84 -11.50 4.51 -6.86
N TYR A 85 -11.28 4.72 -8.16
CA TYR A 85 -9.97 4.91 -8.77
C TYR A 85 -9.94 6.30 -9.43
N TYR A 86 -8.87 7.05 -9.18
CA TYR A 86 -8.65 8.38 -9.75
C TYR A 86 -7.25 8.41 -10.37
N PRO A 87 -7.08 7.83 -11.58
CA PRO A 87 -5.83 7.97 -12.32
C PRO A 87 -5.63 9.43 -12.71
N HIS A 88 -4.37 9.83 -12.88
CA HIS A 88 -4.08 11.16 -13.37
C HIS A 88 -4.73 11.39 -14.76
N PRO A 89 -5.41 12.53 -15.01
CA PRO A 89 -6.15 12.75 -16.26
C PRO A 89 -5.32 12.65 -17.54
N LYS A 90 -4.00 12.85 -17.43
CA LYS A 90 -3.04 12.76 -18.55
C LYS A 90 -2.37 11.38 -18.68
N PHE A 91 -2.73 10.41 -17.85
CA PHE A 91 -2.20 9.05 -17.95
C PHE A 91 -2.68 8.40 -19.25
N SER A 92 -1.75 8.04 -20.12
CA SER A 92 -2.04 7.49 -21.46
C SER A 92 -1.96 5.96 -21.52
N GLY A 93 -1.71 5.29 -20.38
CA GLY A 93 -1.43 3.85 -20.33
C GLY A 93 0.03 3.48 -20.54
N LYS A 94 0.91 4.46 -20.76
CA LYS A 94 2.38 4.32 -20.73
C LYS A 94 2.91 4.69 -19.33
N TYR A 95 4.10 5.26 -19.24
CA TYR A 95 4.71 5.69 -17.97
C TYR A 95 4.57 7.21 -17.71
N ASP A 96 4.01 7.96 -18.66
CA ASP A 96 3.74 9.38 -18.48
C ASP A 96 2.57 9.58 -17.52
N TYR A 97 2.76 10.44 -16.51
CA TYR A 97 1.76 10.72 -15.48
C TYR A 97 1.24 9.46 -14.77
N ASP A 98 2.14 8.52 -14.51
CA ASP A 98 1.85 7.21 -13.92
C ASP A 98 1.58 7.30 -12.40
N ILE A 99 0.51 8.01 -12.06
CA ILE A 99 0.08 8.27 -10.68
C ILE A 99 -1.44 8.15 -10.58
N MET A 100 -1.91 7.49 -9.54
CA MET A 100 -3.32 7.24 -9.28
C MET A 100 -3.62 7.30 -7.79
N LEU A 101 -4.78 7.87 -7.47
CA LEU A 101 -5.35 7.84 -6.13
C LEU A 101 -6.43 6.76 -6.04
N LEU A 102 -6.31 5.90 -5.04
CA LEU A 102 -7.32 4.91 -4.67
C LEU A 102 -8.09 5.43 -3.48
N LYS A 103 -9.41 5.58 -3.64
CA LYS A 103 -10.29 5.86 -2.50
C LYS A 103 -10.81 4.55 -1.96
N HIS A 104 -10.69 4.35 -0.66
CA HIS A 104 -11.30 3.22 0.04
C HIS A 104 -12.30 3.72 1.08
N MET A 105 -13.25 2.87 1.48
CA MET A 105 -14.20 3.23 2.52
C MET A 105 -13.46 3.30 3.86
N PHE A 106 -13.19 4.50 4.32
CA PHE A 106 -12.72 4.72 5.67
C PHE A 106 -13.88 4.58 6.64
N CYS A 107 -13.86 3.51 7.43
CA CYS A 107 -14.81 3.34 8.51
C CYS A 107 -14.19 3.93 9.78
N SER A 108 -14.61 5.15 10.13
CA SER A 108 -14.19 5.88 11.33
C SER A 108 -14.49 5.09 12.61
N THR A 109 -15.55 4.28 12.62
CA THR A 109 -15.88 3.38 13.74
C THR A 109 -15.02 2.11 13.78
N CYS A 110 -14.57 1.56 12.65
CA CYS A 110 -13.64 0.41 12.63
C CYS A 110 -12.23 0.79 13.08
N MET A 111 -11.76 2.01 12.79
CA MET A 111 -10.49 2.51 13.34
C MET A 111 -10.57 2.73 14.84
N LEU A 112 -11.66 3.30 15.37
CA LEU A 112 -11.87 3.36 16.82
C LEU A 112 -11.87 1.96 17.45
N ALA A 113 -12.46 0.95 16.80
CA ALA A 113 -12.42 -0.43 17.31
C ALA A 113 -11.02 -1.08 17.23
N CYS A 114 -10.21 -0.74 16.22
CA CYS A 114 -8.86 -1.28 16.04
C CYS A 114 -7.82 -0.54 16.92
N GLN A 115 -7.92 0.78 17.03
CA GLN A 115 -7.09 1.59 17.93
C GLN A 115 -7.48 1.38 19.40
N LYS A 116 -8.75 1.19 19.75
CA LYS A 116 -9.16 0.83 21.13
C LYS A 116 -8.76 -0.59 21.54
N LYS A 117 -8.42 -1.48 20.60
CA LYS A 117 -7.81 -2.80 20.91
C LYS A 117 -6.30 -2.74 21.15
N LYS A 118 -5.69 -1.55 21.07
CA LYS A 118 -4.29 -1.30 21.43
C LYS A 118 -4.10 -0.77 22.87
N ASN A 119 -5.19 -0.65 23.65
CA ASN A 119 -5.13 -0.44 25.10
C ASN A 119 -5.59 -1.70 25.84
#